data_AF-A0A7J9Q642-F1
#
_entry.id   AF-A0A7J9Q642-F1
#
_cell.length_a   1.000
_cell.length_b   1.000
_cell.length_c   1.000
_cell.angle_alpha   90.00
_cell.angle_beta   90.00
_cell.angle_gamma   90.00
#
_symmetry.space_group_name_H-M   'P 1'
#
loop_
_entity.id
_entity.type
_entity.pdbx_description
1 polymer ?
#
loop_
_entity_poly.entity_id
_entity_poly.type
_entity_poly.pdbx_seq_one_letter_code
_entity_poly.pdbx_strand_id
1 'polypeptide(L)'
;MKLEEEEQSKEKESKTNLKKVKKEEKKVITVQDLPGVGAATAEKLVDSGYSNVMAIAVASPGALVDAAGVSEASARKMINFARNELDMGFESGEDLLKKRARVEKIKTGSKSFDDLLGGGFETSSIVECFGEFGSGKTQLAHILAV
;
A
#
# COMPACT_ATOMS: atom_id res chain seq x y z
N MET A 1 29.74 -35.21 -3.34
CA MET A 1 30.65 -34.58 -2.36
C MET A 1 30.85 -33.08 -2.60
N LYS A 2 31.67 -32.60 -3.54
CA LYS A 2 31.88 -31.12 -3.71
C LYS A 2 30.63 -30.30 -4.05
N LEU A 3 29.68 -30.88 -4.81
CA LEU A 3 28.43 -30.20 -5.19
C LEU A 3 27.40 -30.13 -4.04
N GLU A 4 27.43 -31.10 -3.11
CA GLU A 4 26.53 -31.14 -1.95
C GLU A 4 26.98 -30.15 -0.86
N GLU A 5 28.28 -29.86 -0.78
CA GLU A 5 28.84 -28.86 0.14
C GLU A 5 28.54 -27.41 -0.30
N GLU A 6 28.42 -27.15 -1.61
CA GLU A 6 28.01 -25.84 -2.15
C GLU A 6 26.51 -25.56 -1.99
N GLU A 7 25.65 -26.58 -2.06
CA GLU A 7 24.22 -26.41 -1.77
C GLU A 7 23.99 -26.15 -0.28
N GLN A 8 24.71 -26.84 0.61
CA GLN A 8 24.60 -26.63 2.05
C GLN A 8 25.16 -25.28 2.52
N SER A 9 26.13 -24.70 1.82
CA SER A 9 26.67 -23.37 2.13
C SER A 9 25.73 -22.25 1.67
N LYS A 10 25.11 -22.37 0.49
CA LYS A 10 24.05 -21.46 0.01
C LYS A 10 22.79 -21.51 0.87
N GLU A 11 22.41 -22.69 1.35
CA GLU A 11 21.25 -22.85 2.23
C GLU A 11 21.50 -22.27 3.63
N LYS A 12 22.75 -22.36 4.14
CA LYS A 12 23.18 -21.70 5.38
C LYS A 12 23.26 -20.17 5.23
N GLU A 13 23.75 -19.65 4.11
CA GLU A 13 23.71 -18.20 3.82
C GLU A 13 22.27 -17.69 3.72
N SER A 14 21.38 -18.41 3.03
CA SER A 14 19.96 -18.08 2.92
C SER A 14 19.26 -18.07 4.29
N LYS A 15 19.48 -19.12 5.11
CA LYS A 15 18.92 -19.21 6.47
C LYS A 15 19.50 -18.19 7.44
N THR A 16 20.74 -17.73 7.22
CA THR A 16 21.38 -16.68 8.04
C THR A 16 20.84 -15.30 7.66
N ASN A 17 20.50 -15.07 6.39
CA ASN A 17 19.89 -13.82 5.91
C ASN A 17 18.43 -13.66 6.37
N LEU A 18 17.67 -14.76 6.45
CA LEU A 18 16.29 -14.77 6.98
C LEU A 18 16.20 -14.41 8.47
N LYS A 19 17.28 -14.60 9.25
CA LYS A 19 17.29 -14.32 10.70
C LYS A 19 17.66 -12.87 11.08
N LYS A 20 18.03 -12.01 10.13
CA LYS A 20 18.52 -10.65 10.41
C LYS A 20 17.57 -9.49 10.10
N VAL A 21 16.34 -9.75 9.67
CA VAL A 21 15.29 -8.72 9.68
C VAL A 21 14.58 -8.80 11.01
N LYS A 22 15.20 -8.24 12.06
CA LYS A 22 14.48 -7.84 13.26
C LYS A 22 13.45 -6.81 12.81
N LYS A 23 12.22 -7.26 12.60
CA LYS A 23 11.06 -6.41 12.36
C LYS A 23 10.86 -5.61 13.65
N GLU A 24 11.37 -4.38 13.68
CA GLU A 24 10.91 -3.40 14.65
C GLU A 24 9.40 -3.33 14.47
N GLU A 25 8.66 -3.71 15.51
CA GLU A 25 7.21 -3.53 15.55
C GLU A 25 6.96 -2.01 15.56
N LYS A 26 6.90 -1.39 14.37
CA LYS A 26 6.39 -0.03 14.23
C LYS A 26 5.00 -0.03 14.86
N LYS A 27 4.87 0.67 15.99
CA LYS A 27 3.61 0.90 16.69
C LYS A 27 2.59 1.39 15.66
N VAL A 28 1.41 0.76 15.60
CA VAL A 28 0.35 1.20 14.67
C VAL A 28 -0.13 2.56 15.15
N ILE A 29 0.21 3.60 14.41
CA ILE A 29 -0.18 4.98 14.70
C ILE A 29 -1.62 5.18 14.23
N THR A 30 -2.44 5.74 15.10
CA THR A 30 -3.83 6.05 14.83
C THR A 30 -4.01 7.54 14.58
N VAL A 31 -5.17 7.95 14.08
CA VAL A 31 -5.51 9.37 13.85
C VAL A 31 -5.42 10.19 15.14
N GLN A 32 -5.62 9.57 16.31
CA GLN A 32 -5.57 10.21 17.62
C GLN A 32 -4.14 10.54 18.07
N ASP A 33 -3.14 9.85 17.52
CA ASP A 33 -1.73 10.08 17.84
C ASP A 33 -1.14 11.28 17.07
N LEU A 34 -1.92 11.89 16.18
CA LEU A 34 -1.49 13.03 15.38
C LEU A 34 -1.37 14.31 16.21
N PRO A 35 -0.37 15.16 15.93
CA PRO A 35 -0.15 16.38 16.70
C PRO A 35 -1.33 17.35 16.55
N GLY A 36 -1.90 17.76 17.68
CA GLY A 36 -3.03 18.70 17.71
C GLY A 36 -4.39 18.06 17.50
N VAL A 37 -4.48 16.73 17.48
CA VAL A 37 -5.75 15.99 17.43
C VAL A 37 -6.17 15.57 18.84
N GLY A 38 -7.28 16.14 19.32
CA GLY A 38 -7.98 15.65 20.52
C GLY A 38 -9.14 14.71 20.15
N ALA A 39 -9.82 14.15 21.14
CA ALA A 39 -10.93 13.20 20.93
C ALA A 39 -12.02 13.74 19.98
N ALA A 40 -12.48 14.98 20.19
CA ALA A 40 -13.49 15.61 19.34
C ALA A 40 -13.01 15.88 17.90
N THR A 41 -11.72 16.16 17.71
CA THR A 41 -11.13 16.36 16.37
C THR A 41 -10.98 15.02 15.66
N ALA A 42 -10.57 13.97 16.39
CA ALA A 42 -10.44 12.62 15.85
C ALA A 42 -11.79 12.09 15.36
N GLU A 43 -12.86 12.29 16.14
CA GLU A 43 -14.22 11.91 15.76
C GLU A 43 -14.65 12.57 14.45
N LYS A 44 -14.49 13.90 14.33
CA LYS A 44 -14.80 14.64 13.09
C LYS A 44 -13.99 14.16 11.88
N LEU A 45 -12.71 13.86 12.08
CA LEU A 45 -11.85 13.32 11.02
C LEU A 45 -12.38 11.96 10.54
N VAL A 46 -12.71 11.07 11.47
CA VAL A 46 -13.27 9.74 11.15
C VAL A 46 -14.60 9.87 10.42
N ASP A 47 -15.51 10.71 10.91
CA ASP A 47 -16.81 10.96 10.28
C ASP A 47 -16.69 11.56 8.87
N SER A 48 -15.62 12.32 8.64
CA SER A 48 -15.28 12.88 7.32
C SER A 48 -14.51 11.91 6.41
N GLY A 49 -14.33 10.65 6.83
CA GLY A 49 -13.64 9.62 6.05
C GLY A 49 -12.13 9.54 6.25
N TYR A 50 -11.54 10.36 7.13
CA TYR A 50 -10.12 10.32 7.49
C TYR A 50 -9.88 9.38 8.68
N SER A 51 -10.13 8.09 8.46
CA SER A 51 -10.05 7.06 9.50
C SER A 51 -8.64 6.47 9.72
N ASN A 52 -7.68 6.80 8.86
CA ASN A 52 -6.31 6.28 8.92
C ASN A 52 -5.27 7.34 8.56
N VAL A 53 -4.01 7.07 8.94
CA VAL A 53 -2.89 8.01 8.76
C VAL A 53 -2.58 8.26 7.27
N MET A 54 -2.79 7.27 6.40
CA MET A 54 -2.60 7.42 4.95
C MET A 54 -3.56 8.47 4.37
N ALA A 55 -4.84 8.44 4.78
CA ALA A 55 -5.85 9.40 4.36
C ALA A 55 -5.46 10.84 4.75
N ILE A 56 -4.85 11.02 5.92
CA ILE A 56 -4.33 12.32 6.37
C ILE A 56 -3.10 12.74 5.54
N ALA A 57 -2.17 11.83 5.27
CA ALA A 57 -0.93 12.13 4.56
C ALA A 57 -1.14 12.59 3.10
N VAL A 58 -2.20 12.09 2.46
CA VAL A 58 -2.58 12.44 1.08
C VAL A 58 -3.60 13.59 1.00
N ALA A 59 -4.16 14.04 2.13
CA ALA A 59 -5.09 15.16 2.17
C ALA A 59 -4.40 16.50 1.90
N SER A 60 -5.18 17.46 1.40
CA SER A 60 -4.76 18.86 1.36
C SER A 60 -5.00 19.54 2.73
N PRO A 61 -4.21 20.57 3.09
CA PRO A 61 -4.46 21.31 4.34
C PRO A 61 -5.88 21.87 4.42
N GLY A 62 -6.42 22.40 3.31
CA GLY A 62 -7.78 22.95 3.25
C GLY A 62 -8.85 21.90 3.55
N ALA A 63 -8.72 20.69 2.99
CA ALA A 63 -9.68 19.62 3.25
C ALA A 63 -9.75 19.23 4.73
N LEU A 64 -8.60 19.23 5.44
CA LEU A 64 -8.57 18.94 6.87
C LEU A 64 -9.11 20.10 7.72
N VAL A 65 -8.90 21.35 7.30
CA VAL A 65 -9.52 22.53 7.93
C VAL A 65 -11.04 22.42 7.86
N ASP A 66 -11.58 22.12 6.68
CA ASP A 66 -13.02 22.02 6.45
C ASP A 66 -13.63 20.82 7.20
N ALA A 67 -12.95 19.67 7.18
CA ALA A 67 -13.43 18.43 7.81
C ALA A 67 -13.41 18.49 9.35
N ALA A 68 -12.33 19.00 9.94
CA ALA A 68 -12.09 18.88 11.38
C ALA A 68 -12.20 20.21 12.15
N GLY A 69 -12.33 21.35 11.44
CA GLY A 69 -12.32 22.69 12.04
C GLY A 69 -10.99 23.06 12.67
N VAL A 70 -9.89 22.46 12.21
CA VAL A 70 -8.53 22.76 12.70
C VAL A 70 -7.98 24.00 11.98
N SER A 71 -6.97 24.64 12.57
CA SER A 71 -6.24 25.70 11.87
C SER A 71 -5.38 25.13 10.75
N GLU A 72 -5.14 25.92 9.70
CA GLU A 72 -4.31 25.49 8.56
C GLU A 72 -2.89 25.09 9.01
N ALA A 73 -2.33 25.80 10.00
CA ALA A 73 -1.03 25.47 10.58
C ALA A 73 -1.03 24.09 11.27
N SER A 74 -2.13 23.72 11.93
CA SER A 74 -2.27 22.39 12.57
C SER A 74 -2.46 21.30 11.52
N ALA A 75 -3.29 21.55 10.50
CA ALA A 75 -3.46 20.64 9.37
C ALA A 75 -2.12 20.32 8.68
N ARG A 76 -1.29 21.34 8.40
CA ARG A 76 0.06 21.13 7.81
C ARG A 76 0.95 20.29 8.73
N LYS A 77 0.92 20.51 10.04
CA LYS A 77 1.68 19.71 11.01
C LYS A 77 1.22 18.25 11.02
N MET A 78 -0.08 18.01 11.01
CA MET A 78 -0.65 16.66 10.94
C MET A 78 -0.22 15.93 9.67
N ILE A 79 -0.31 16.59 8.51
CA ILE A 79 0.10 16.03 7.21
C ILE A 79 1.58 15.69 7.22
N ASN A 80 2.44 16.61 7.67
CA ASN A 80 3.89 16.38 7.70
C ASN A 80 4.27 15.25 8.66
N PHE A 81 3.64 15.20 9.83
CA PHE A 81 3.83 14.10 10.77
C PHE A 81 3.41 12.76 10.15
N ALA A 82 2.22 12.69 9.55
CA ALA A 82 1.71 11.50 8.88
C ALA A 82 2.63 11.02 7.75
N ARG A 83 3.17 11.95 6.94
CA ARG A 83 4.12 11.63 5.86
C ARG A 83 5.44 11.08 6.38
N ASN A 84 5.96 11.62 7.47
CA ASN A 84 7.20 11.15 8.08
C ASN A 84 7.03 9.74 8.66
N GLU A 85 5.91 9.47 9.34
CA GLU A 85 5.64 8.15 9.92
C GLU A 85 5.44 7.05 8.87
N LEU A 86 4.87 7.42 7.72
CA LEU A 86 4.68 6.55 6.57
C LEU A 86 5.92 6.48 5.66
N ASP A 87 7.05 7.07 6.07
CA ASP A 87 8.30 7.15 5.29
C ASP A 87 8.08 7.68 3.86
N MET A 88 7.18 8.65 3.66
CA MET A 88 6.81 9.21 2.35
C MET A 88 7.86 10.19 1.78
N GLY A 89 9.10 9.74 1.65
CA GLY A 89 10.22 10.51 1.11
C GLY A 89 10.68 10.05 -0.26
N PHE A 90 11.93 10.38 -0.57
CA PHE A 90 12.61 9.84 -1.75
C PHE A 90 13.01 8.38 -1.49
N GLU A 91 12.79 7.51 -2.48
CA GLU A 91 13.20 6.11 -2.46
C GLU A 91 14.09 5.79 -3.68
N SER A 92 15.00 4.83 -3.52
CA SER A 92 15.86 4.38 -4.62
C SER A 92 15.08 3.52 -5.62
N GLY A 93 15.57 3.39 -6.86
CA GLY A 93 14.96 2.52 -7.86
C GLY A 93 14.93 1.05 -7.43
N GLU A 94 15.96 0.58 -6.70
CA GLU A 94 16.01 -0.78 -6.18
C GLU A 94 14.94 -1.02 -5.10
N ASP A 95 14.72 -0.05 -4.22
CA ASP A 95 13.71 -0.17 -3.16
C ASP A 95 12.30 -0.09 -3.73
N LEU A 96 12.09 0.76 -4.75
CA LEU A 96 10.84 0.79 -5.51
C LEU A 96 10.59 -0.56 -6.21
N LEU A 97 11.61 -1.20 -6.80
CA LEU A 97 11.47 -2.50 -7.43
C LEU A 97 11.10 -3.59 -6.41
N LYS A 98 11.76 -3.63 -5.24
CA LYS A 98 11.40 -4.53 -4.13
C LYS A 98 9.96 -4.28 -3.66
N LYS A 99 9.52 -3.02 -3.63
CA LYS A 99 8.15 -2.66 -3.27
C LYS A 99 7.15 -3.14 -4.32
N ARG A 100 7.43 -2.98 -5.61
CA ARG A 100 6.61 -3.50 -6.71
C ARG A 100 6.49 -5.02 -6.71
N ALA A 101 7.51 -5.74 -6.22
CA ALA A 101 7.42 -7.20 -6.06
C ALA A 101 6.31 -7.65 -5.09
N ARG A 102 5.78 -6.74 -4.25
CA ARG A 102 4.64 -6.99 -3.36
C ARG A 102 3.28 -6.75 -4.01
N VAL A 103 3.24 -6.23 -5.25
CA VAL A 103 1.99 -6.01 -5.97
C VAL A 103 1.36 -7.37 -6.27
N GLU A 104 0.17 -7.58 -5.74
CA GLU A 104 -0.59 -8.80 -5.97
C GLU A 104 -1.30 -8.75 -7.33
N LYS A 105 -1.47 -9.92 -7.95
CA LYS A 105 -2.13 -10.07 -9.25
C LYS A 105 -3.30 -11.03 -9.15
N ILE A 106 -4.50 -10.56 -9.46
CA ILE A 106 -5.73 -11.35 -9.45
C ILE A 106 -5.82 -12.12 -10.76
N LYS A 107 -5.96 -13.45 -10.67
CA LYS A 107 -6.02 -14.36 -11.81
C LYS A 107 -7.42 -14.38 -12.40
N THR A 108 -7.51 -14.55 -13.72
CA THR A 108 -8.77 -14.59 -14.46
C THR A 108 -9.29 -16.02 -14.67
N GLY A 109 -8.51 -17.02 -14.26
CA GLY A 109 -8.80 -18.43 -14.54
C GLY A 109 -8.42 -18.88 -15.96
N SER A 110 -8.08 -17.94 -16.85
CA SER A 110 -7.56 -18.21 -18.18
C SER A 110 -6.05 -17.98 -18.22
N LYS A 111 -5.28 -19.05 -18.38
CA LYS A 111 -3.81 -18.98 -18.41
C LYS A 111 -3.31 -18.04 -19.53
N SER A 112 -3.89 -18.14 -20.74
CA SER A 112 -3.47 -17.30 -21.87
C SER A 112 -3.75 -15.82 -21.64
N PHE A 113 -4.84 -15.50 -20.95
CA PHE A 113 -5.20 -14.12 -20.65
C PHE A 113 -4.39 -13.57 -19.49
N ASP A 114 -4.13 -14.37 -18.46
CA ASP A 114 -3.23 -13.99 -17.36
C ASP A 114 -1.81 -13.74 -17.87
N ASP A 115 -1.30 -14.57 -18.78
CA ASP A 115 0.02 -14.40 -19.39
C ASP A 115 0.08 -13.11 -20.23
N LEU A 116 -0.99 -12.78 -20.97
CA LEU A 116 -1.11 -11.51 -21.70
C LEU A 116 -1.03 -10.29 -20.77
N LEU A 117 -1.63 -10.37 -19.58
CA LEU A 117 -1.59 -9.32 -18.55
C LEU A 117 -0.31 -9.34 -17.70
N GLY A 118 0.68 -10.18 -18.04
CA GLY A 118 1.93 -10.31 -17.28
C GLY A 118 1.72 -10.92 -15.89
N GLY A 119 0.72 -11.79 -15.76
CA GLY A 119 0.39 -12.55 -14.54
C GLY A 119 -1.00 -12.27 -13.96
N GLY A 120 -1.85 -11.45 -14.57
CA GLY A 120 -3.20 -11.14 -14.10
C GLY A 120 -3.41 -9.65 -13.81
N PHE A 121 -4.57 -9.30 -13.23
CA PHE A 121 -4.95 -7.92 -12.91
C PHE A 121 -4.18 -7.42 -11.68
N GLU A 122 -3.38 -6.36 -11.84
CA GLU A 122 -2.56 -5.81 -10.76
C GLU A 122 -3.38 -5.01 -9.73
N THR A 123 -3.18 -5.31 -8.45
CA THR A 123 -3.61 -4.43 -7.35
C THR A 123 -2.92 -3.07 -7.43
N SER A 124 -3.52 -2.06 -6.79
CA SER A 124 -3.01 -0.67 -6.84
C SER A 124 -2.90 -0.08 -8.25
N SER A 125 -3.68 -0.61 -9.20
CA SER A 125 -3.79 -0.11 -10.56
C SER A 125 -5.28 -0.02 -10.98
N ILE A 126 -5.56 0.82 -11.97
CA ILE A 126 -6.86 0.87 -12.63
C ILE A 126 -6.66 0.26 -14.01
N VAL A 127 -7.44 -0.79 -14.32
CA VAL A 127 -7.39 -1.48 -15.62
C VAL A 127 -8.70 -1.26 -16.36
N GLU A 128 -8.62 -0.72 -17.57
CA GLU A 128 -9.78 -0.48 -18.43
C GLU A 128 -9.99 -1.67 -19.39
N CYS A 129 -11.23 -2.16 -19.46
CA CYS A 129 -11.65 -3.18 -20.42
C CYS A 129 -12.72 -2.61 -21.36
N PHE A 130 -12.38 -2.37 -22.63
CA PHE A 130 -13.28 -1.78 -23.63
C PHE A 130 -13.56 -2.74 -24.80
N GLY A 131 -14.69 -2.56 -25.49
CA GLY A 131 -15.11 -3.39 -26.63
C GLY A 131 -16.62 -3.43 -26.86
N GLU A 132 -17.06 -4.07 -27.94
CA GLU A 132 -18.48 -4.17 -28.32
C GLU A 132 -19.34 -5.02 -27.36
N PHE A 133 -20.67 -4.94 -27.49
CA PHE A 133 -21.57 -5.81 -26.73
C PHE A 133 -21.23 -7.29 -26.95
N GLY A 134 -21.26 -8.09 -25.89
CA GLY A 134 -20.91 -9.52 -25.97
C GLY A 134 -19.40 -9.83 -25.94
N SER A 135 -18.51 -8.83 -25.91
CA SER A 135 -17.05 -9.05 -25.87
C SER A 135 -16.49 -9.59 -24.54
N GLY A 136 -17.33 -9.96 -23.58
CA GLY A 136 -16.92 -10.55 -22.31
C GLY A 136 -16.59 -9.58 -21.16
N LYS A 137 -16.66 -8.25 -21.35
CA LYS A 137 -16.35 -7.23 -20.31
C LYS A 137 -17.08 -7.47 -18.98
N THR A 138 -18.40 -7.67 -19.03
CA THR A 138 -19.23 -7.92 -17.84
C THR A 138 -18.88 -9.24 -17.16
N GLN A 139 -18.53 -10.27 -17.93
CA GLN A 139 -18.13 -11.57 -17.37
C GLN A 139 -16.79 -11.48 -16.66
N LEU A 140 -15.86 -10.69 -17.20
CA LEU A 140 -14.59 -10.43 -16.55
C LEU A 140 -14.80 -9.75 -15.18
N ALA A 141 -15.70 -8.77 -15.08
CA ALA A 141 -16.04 -8.15 -13.81
C ALA A 141 -16.63 -9.16 -12.80
N HIS A 142 -17.49 -10.07 -13.24
CA HIS A 142 -18.03 -11.13 -12.38
C HIS A 142 -16.94 -12.10 -11.90
N ILE A 143 -16.02 -12.51 -12.78
CA ILE A 143 -14.92 -13.42 -12.43
C ILE A 143 -13.99 -12.77 -11.40
N LEU A 144 -13.68 -11.48 -11.54
CA LEU A 144 -12.79 -10.77 -10.62
C LEU A 144 -13.43 -10.48 -9.25
N ALA A 145 -14.74 -10.63 -9.12
CA ALA A 145 -15.48 -10.35 -7.88
C ALA A 145 -15.67 -11.58 -6.97
N VAL A 146 -15.26 -12.77 -7.43
CA VAL A 146 -15.38 -14.06 -6.74
C VAL A 146 -14.01 -14.50 -6.24
#